data_AF-A0A6G6YKQ2-F1
#
_entry.id   AF-A0A6G6YKQ2-F1
#
_cell.length_a   1.000
_cell.length_b   1.000
_cell.length_c   1.000
_cell.angle_alpha   90.00
_cell.angle_beta   90.00
_cell.angle_gamma   90.00
#
_symmetry.space_group_name_H-M   'P 1'
#
loop_
_entity.id
_entity.type
_entity.pdbx_description
1 polymer ?
#
loop_
_entity_poly.entity_id
_entity_poly.type
_entity_poly.pdbx_seq_one_letter_code
_entity_poly.pdbx_strand_id
1 'polypeptide(L)'
;MQEVKLYEYAVIRLVPKPEREEFINVGLVIFSKREKYIKVKTHLCPDKMQCFFCETEFEVIEKHLMSFENVAKGGKDFGPIAQLEIPERFRWLTAVRSSIIQTSRPHPGQAVDLDKTFERLFRDLIL
;
A
#
# COMPACT_ATOMS: atom_id res chain seq x y z
N MET A 1 -16.55 8.50 -25.76
CA MET A 1 -16.54 7.88 -24.42
C MET A 1 -15.09 7.80 -23.97
N GLN A 2 -14.76 8.27 -22.77
CA GLN A 2 -13.43 8.03 -22.21
C GLN A 2 -13.29 6.53 -21.92
N GLU A 3 -12.14 5.96 -22.26
CA GLU A 3 -11.88 4.52 -22.08
C GLU A 3 -11.79 4.18 -20.60
N VAL A 4 -12.48 3.10 -20.20
CA VAL A 4 -12.50 2.62 -18.81
C VAL A 4 -11.30 1.70 -18.58
N LYS A 5 -10.52 2.00 -17.54
CA LYS A 5 -9.30 1.29 -17.16
C LYS A 5 -9.58 0.38 -15.97
N LEU A 6 -9.22 -0.89 -16.09
CA LEU A 6 -9.30 -1.84 -14.98
C LEU A 6 -8.10 -1.68 -14.06
N TYR A 7 -8.34 -1.75 -12.75
CA TYR A 7 -7.30 -1.70 -11.75
C TYR A 7 -7.59 -2.66 -10.60
N GLU A 8 -6.56 -2.92 -9.80
CA GLU A 8 -6.66 -3.59 -8.51
C GLU A 8 -6.04 -2.67 -7.46
N TYR A 9 -6.61 -2.63 -6.26
CA TYR A 9 -6.02 -1.91 -5.13
C TYR A 9 -5.99 -2.76 -3.88
N ALA A 10 -5.04 -2.48 -2.99
CA ALA A 10 -5.00 -3.07 -1.66
C ALA A 10 -4.61 -1.99 -0.63
N VAL A 11 -5.13 -2.15 0.59
CA VAL A 11 -4.84 -1.25 1.70
C VAL A 11 -3.67 -1.81 2.49
N ILE A 12 -2.66 -0.99 2.73
CA ILE A 12 -1.54 -1.28 3.64
C ILE A 12 -2.04 -0.99 5.07
N ARG A 13 -1.84 -1.97 5.95
CA ARG A 13 -2.33 -1.97 7.33
C ARG A 13 -1.19 -2.13 8.30
N LEU A 14 -1.16 -1.30 9.32
CA LEU A 14 -0.40 -1.56 10.54
C LEU A 14 -1.28 -2.44 11.44
N VAL A 15 -0.77 -3.57 11.86
CA VAL A 15 -1.38 -4.55 12.76
C VAL A 15 -0.49 -4.60 14.00
N PRO A 16 -0.67 -3.69 14.98
CA PRO A 16 0.27 -3.52 16.10
C PRO A 16 0.52 -4.80 16.88
N LYS A 17 -0.54 -5.64 17.01
CA LYS A 17 -0.50 -6.92 17.68
C LYS A 17 -1.34 -7.94 16.89
N PRO A 18 -0.72 -8.78 16.04
CA PRO A 18 -1.43 -9.72 15.17
C PRO A 18 -2.42 -10.64 15.89
N GLU A 19 -2.16 -11.01 17.12
CA GLU A 19 -3.02 -11.88 17.94
C GLU A 19 -4.35 -11.23 18.32
N ARG A 20 -4.44 -9.89 18.24
CA ARG A 20 -5.67 -9.13 18.52
C ARG A 20 -6.48 -8.80 17.27
N GLU A 21 -5.90 -8.98 16.09
CA GLU A 21 -6.50 -8.61 14.81
C GLU A 21 -6.94 -7.13 14.72
N GLU A 22 -6.38 -6.28 15.58
CA GLU A 22 -6.53 -4.82 15.54
C GLU A 22 -5.65 -4.24 14.44
N PHE A 23 -6.17 -3.29 13.66
CA PHE A 23 -5.38 -2.66 12.60
C PHE A 23 -5.76 -1.21 12.32
N ILE A 24 -4.79 -0.49 11.75
CA ILE A 24 -4.94 0.87 11.24
C ILE A 24 -4.59 0.85 9.76
N ASN A 25 -5.41 1.48 8.93
CA ASN A 25 -5.05 1.71 7.54
C ASN A 25 -3.97 2.80 7.47
N VAL A 26 -2.85 2.49 6.83
CA VAL A 26 -1.66 3.36 6.80
C VAL A 26 -1.12 3.57 5.39
N GLY A 27 -1.77 3.02 4.37
CA GLY A 27 -1.38 3.28 3.00
C GLY A 27 -2.24 2.56 1.97
N LEU A 28 -2.02 2.88 0.72
CA LEU A 28 -2.77 2.33 -0.41
C LEU A 28 -1.80 1.97 -1.52
N VAL A 29 -1.99 0.79 -2.12
CA VAL A 29 -1.40 0.43 -3.41
C VAL A 29 -2.51 0.30 -4.45
N ILE A 30 -2.29 0.86 -5.64
CA ILE A 30 -3.12 0.64 -6.82
C ILE A 30 -2.25 0.16 -7.97
N PHE A 31 -2.78 -0.71 -8.82
CA PHE A 31 -2.09 -1.31 -9.93
C PHE A 31 -3.03 -1.49 -11.13
N SER A 32 -2.53 -1.25 -12.34
CA SER A 32 -3.19 -1.64 -13.58
C SER A 32 -2.17 -2.21 -14.55
N LYS A 33 -2.36 -3.50 -14.91
CA LYS A 33 -1.48 -4.21 -15.85
C LYS A 33 -1.46 -3.57 -17.24
N ARG A 34 -2.64 -3.24 -17.77
CA ARG A 34 -2.79 -2.71 -19.13
C ARG A 34 -2.20 -1.31 -19.26
N GLU A 35 -2.40 -0.48 -18.23
CA GLU A 35 -1.91 0.90 -18.18
C GLU A 35 -0.44 0.99 -17.76
N LYS A 36 0.22 -0.14 -17.43
CA LYS A 36 1.56 -0.19 -16.84
C LYS A 36 1.69 0.79 -15.67
N TYR A 37 0.69 0.79 -14.79
CA TYR A 37 0.56 1.74 -13.71
C TYR A 37 0.67 1.04 -12.36
N ILE A 38 1.45 1.61 -11.46
CA ILE A 38 1.45 1.28 -10.04
C ILE A 38 1.69 2.54 -9.25
N LYS A 39 0.96 2.71 -8.15
CA LYS A 39 1.16 3.83 -7.24
C LYS A 39 0.95 3.36 -5.82
N VAL A 40 1.88 3.77 -4.96
CA VAL A 40 1.80 3.54 -3.52
C VAL A 40 1.98 4.86 -2.81
N LYS A 41 1.18 5.06 -1.76
CA LYS A 41 1.35 6.16 -0.83
C LYS A 41 1.03 5.66 0.56
N THR A 42 1.80 6.12 1.53
CA THR A 42 1.63 5.79 2.95
C THR A 42 1.36 7.05 3.76
N HIS A 43 0.65 6.88 4.87
CA HIS A 43 0.42 7.90 5.88
C HIS A 43 0.22 7.22 7.22
N LEU A 44 1.17 7.43 8.13
CA LEU A 44 1.10 6.95 9.51
C LEU A 44 0.72 8.12 10.41
N CYS A 45 -0.46 8.06 11.02
CA CYS A 45 -0.92 9.08 11.96
C CYS A 45 -0.40 8.75 13.38
N PRO A 46 0.45 9.59 13.99
CA PRO A 46 0.99 9.34 15.32
C PRO A 46 -0.10 9.14 16.38
N ASP A 47 -1.13 9.99 16.36
CA ASP A 47 -2.23 9.95 17.33
C ASP A 47 -3.03 8.64 17.23
N LYS A 48 -3.33 8.19 16.00
CA LYS A 48 -3.99 6.89 15.78
C LYS A 48 -3.11 5.74 16.28
N MET A 49 -1.80 5.78 16.05
CA MET A 49 -0.87 4.74 16.50
C MET A 49 -0.79 4.65 18.04
N GLN A 50 -0.75 5.80 18.73
CA GLN A 50 -0.71 5.86 20.19
C GLN A 50 -1.96 5.30 20.87
N CYS A 51 -3.08 5.19 20.15
CA CYS A 51 -4.30 4.56 20.65
C CYS A 51 -4.19 3.03 20.76
N PHE A 52 -3.17 2.42 20.16
CA PHE A 52 -2.94 0.98 20.19
C PHE A 52 -1.67 0.64 20.98
N PHE A 53 -1.65 -0.55 21.57
CA PHE A 53 -0.42 -1.09 22.12
C PHE A 53 0.47 -1.58 20.98
N CYS A 54 1.49 -0.81 20.63
CA CYS A 54 2.51 -1.16 19.65
C CYS A 54 3.90 -1.16 20.32
N GLU A 55 4.60 -2.28 20.25
CA GLU A 55 5.97 -2.39 20.79
C GLU A 55 7.02 -1.76 19.88
N THR A 56 6.68 -1.52 18.60
CA THR A 56 7.58 -0.96 17.60
C THR A 56 7.47 0.56 17.56
N GLU A 57 8.61 1.24 17.50
CA GLU A 57 8.69 2.70 17.42
C GLU A 57 8.15 3.24 16.08
N PHE A 58 7.64 4.48 16.12
CA PHE A 58 7.01 5.14 14.98
C PHE A 58 7.97 5.22 13.78
N GLU A 59 9.21 5.64 14.01
CA GLU A 59 10.23 5.86 12.99
C GLU A 59 10.62 4.56 12.27
N VAL A 60 10.60 3.44 13.00
CA VAL A 60 10.88 2.11 12.43
C VAL A 60 9.75 1.70 11.49
N ILE A 61 8.49 1.93 11.89
CA ILE A 61 7.33 1.64 11.05
C ILE A 61 7.32 2.56 9.83
N GLU A 62 7.55 3.87 10.02
CA GLU A 62 7.60 4.85 8.93
C GLU A 62 8.67 4.50 7.89
N LYS A 63 9.88 4.15 8.34
CA LYS A 63 10.95 3.70 7.44
C LYS A 63 10.58 2.45 6.66
N HIS A 64 9.88 1.51 7.30
CA HIS A 64 9.41 0.29 6.62
C HIS A 64 8.30 0.62 5.61
N LEU A 65 7.36 1.51 5.93
CA LEU A 65 6.33 2.00 5.00
C LEU A 65 6.94 2.70 3.79
N MET A 66 7.98 3.51 3.99
CA MET A 66 8.70 4.18 2.90
C MET A 66 9.32 3.18 1.90
N SER A 67 9.68 1.97 2.35
CA SER A 67 10.14 0.91 1.44
C SER A 67 9.06 0.43 0.46
N PHE A 68 7.78 0.47 0.83
CA PHE A 68 6.67 0.11 -0.07
C PHE A 68 6.56 1.14 -1.21
N GLU A 69 6.69 2.43 -0.90
CA GLU A 69 6.71 3.48 -1.91
C GLU A 69 7.90 3.33 -2.86
N ASN A 70 9.06 3.00 -2.33
CA ASN A 70 10.28 2.80 -3.11
C ASN A 70 10.16 1.59 -4.06
N VAL A 71 9.57 0.48 -3.60
CA VAL A 71 9.28 -0.67 -4.45
C VAL A 71 8.34 -0.27 -5.60
N ALA A 72 7.29 0.51 -5.32
CA ALA A 72 6.36 0.97 -6.37
C ALA A 72 7.00 1.95 -7.36
N LYS A 73 7.85 2.88 -6.89
CA LYS A 73 8.64 3.77 -7.76
C LYS A 73 9.54 2.98 -8.69
N GLY A 74 10.15 1.92 -8.17
CA GLY A 74 11.08 1.09 -8.92
C GLY A 74 12.45 1.75 -9.09
N GLY A 75 13.45 0.97 -9.48
CA GLY A 75 14.81 1.45 -9.68
C GLY A 75 15.86 0.63 -8.93
N LYS A 76 17.13 0.81 -9.32
CA LYS A 76 18.26 0.04 -8.77
C LYS A 76 18.56 0.39 -7.31
N ASP A 77 18.28 1.64 -6.93
CA ASP A 77 18.56 2.17 -5.59
C ASP A 77 17.63 1.60 -4.51
N PHE A 78 16.53 0.94 -4.91
CA PHE A 78 15.48 0.44 -4.01
C PHE A 78 15.49 -1.10 -3.87
N GLY A 79 16.61 -1.73 -4.21
CA GLY A 79 16.84 -3.15 -4.04
C GLY A 79 16.29 -4.03 -5.19
N PRO A 80 16.44 -5.37 -5.09
CA PRO A 80 16.14 -6.28 -6.20
C PRO A 80 14.64 -6.35 -6.53
N ILE A 81 13.76 -6.20 -5.54
CA ILE A 81 12.30 -6.25 -5.75
C ILE A 81 11.83 -5.05 -6.60
N ALA A 82 12.39 -3.87 -6.37
CA ALA A 82 12.06 -2.66 -7.12
C ALA A 82 12.48 -2.71 -8.60
N GLN A 83 13.32 -3.68 -8.98
CA GLN A 83 13.75 -3.92 -10.37
C GLN A 83 12.86 -4.91 -11.11
N LEU A 84 11.90 -5.53 -10.43
CA LEU A 84 10.95 -6.44 -11.06
C LEU A 84 9.93 -5.66 -11.91
N GLU A 85 9.30 -6.38 -12.83
CA GLU A 85 8.16 -5.88 -13.60
C GLU A 85 6.99 -5.47 -12.68
N ILE A 86 6.12 -4.58 -13.15
CA ILE A 86 5.06 -3.99 -12.32
C ILE A 86 4.15 -5.06 -11.67
N PRO A 87 3.67 -6.09 -12.39
CA PRO A 87 2.81 -7.12 -11.79
C PRO A 87 3.51 -7.88 -10.65
N GLU A 88 4.79 -8.17 -10.78
CA GLU A 88 5.64 -8.86 -9.81
C GLU A 88 5.79 -8.00 -8.56
N ARG A 89 6.03 -6.69 -8.73
CA ARG A 89 6.10 -5.72 -7.63
C ARG A 89 4.77 -5.61 -6.89
N PHE A 90 3.66 -5.55 -7.63
CA PHE A 90 2.31 -5.54 -7.03
C PHE A 90 2.04 -6.82 -6.23
N ARG A 91 2.37 -8.00 -6.78
CA ARG A 91 2.24 -9.28 -6.06
C ARG A 91 3.11 -9.32 -4.80
N TRP A 92 4.33 -8.80 -4.87
CA TRP A 92 5.20 -8.72 -3.69
C TRP A 92 4.62 -7.79 -2.62
N LEU A 93 4.15 -6.60 -3.01
CA LEU A 93 3.55 -5.61 -2.10
C LEU A 93 2.29 -6.16 -1.42
N THR A 94 1.50 -6.96 -2.13
CA THR A 94 0.21 -7.52 -1.65
C THR A 94 0.32 -8.95 -1.09
N ALA A 95 1.54 -9.48 -0.97
CA ALA A 95 1.74 -10.82 -0.43
C ALA A 95 1.33 -10.88 1.05
N VAL A 96 0.74 -12.01 1.45
CA VAL A 96 0.45 -12.31 2.85
C VAL A 96 1.76 -12.42 3.63
N ARG A 97 1.85 -11.69 4.74
CA ARG A 97 3.05 -11.64 5.60
C ARG A 97 2.64 -11.81 7.05
N SER A 98 3.40 -12.61 7.80
CA SER A 98 3.27 -12.73 9.26
C SER A 98 4.05 -11.62 9.97
N SER A 99 3.73 -10.36 9.68
CA SER A 99 4.37 -9.19 10.31
C SER A 99 3.33 -8.17 10.73
N ILE A 100 3.77 -7.14 11.45
CA ILE A 100 2.92 -6.02 11.86
C ILE A 100 2.54 -5.09 10.71
N ILE A 101 3.16 -5.21 9.52
CA ILE A 101 2.74 -4.47 8.32
C ILE A 101 2.20 -5.47 7.31
N GLN A 102 0.90 -5.41 7.11
CA GLN A 102 0.16 -6.32 6.25
C GLN A 102 -0.55 -5.56 5.14
N THR A 103 -1.08 -6.30 4.17
CA THR A 103 -1.93 -5.73 3.13
C THR A 103 -3.27 -6.47 3.07
N SER A 104 -4.33 -5.74 2.73
CA SER A 104 -5.61 -6.37 2.42
C SER A 104 -5.50 -7.24 1.18
N ARG A 105 -6.50 -8.10 0.96
CA ARG A 105 -6.65 -8.75 -0.35
C ARG A 105 -6.78 -7.69 -1.45
N PRO A 106 -6.24 -7.91 -2.66
CA PRO A 106 -6.51 -7.06 -3.80
C PRO A 106 -8.01 -6.97 -4.12
N HIS A 107 -8.48 -5.77 -4.37
CA HIS A 107 -9.85 -5.45 -4.73
C HIS A 107 -9.88 -4.94 -6.18
N PRO A 108 -10.64 -5.57 -7.09
CA PRO A 108 -10.76 -5.11 -8.46
C PRO A 108 -11.63 -3.86 -8.54
N GLY A 109 -11.38 -3.02 -9.53
CA GLY A 109 -12.14 -1.82 -9.81
C GLY A 109 -11.97 -1.34 -11.25
N GLN A 110 -12.71 -0.29 -11.59
CA GLN A 110 -12.63 0.36 -12.88
C GLN A 110 -12.66 1.88 -12.72
N ALA A 111 -11.87 2.58 -13.51
CA ALA A 111 -11.69 4.02 -13.42
C ALA A 111 -11.46 4.63 -14.80
N VAL A 112 -11.91 5.86 -14.97
CA VAL A 112 -11.54 6.66 -16.15
C VAL A 112 -10.18 7.34 -15.95
N ASP A 113 -9.87 7.71 -14.71
CA ASP A 113 -8.63 8.35 -14.28
C ASP A 113 -8.11 7.63 -13.03
N LEU A 114 -6.97 6.96 -13.18
CA LEU A 114 -6.37 6.15 -12.12
C LEU A 114 -5.81 7.02 -10.99
N ASP A 115 -5.26 8.19 -11.30
CA ASP A 115 -4.70 9.09 -10.29
C ASP A 115 -5.81 9.73 -9.45
N LYS A 116 -6.89 10.22 -10.09
CA LYS A 116 -8.05 10.72 -9.34
C LYS A 116 -8.70 9.64 -8.49
N THR A 117 -8.78 8.43 -9.01
CA THR A 117 -9.33 7.29 -8.26
C THR A 117 -8.44 6.93 -7.08
N PHE A 118 -7.11 6.95 -7.26
CA PHE A 118 -6.16 6.75 -6.19
C PHE A 118 -6.30 7.80 -5.08
N GLU A 119 -6.33 9.09 -5.42
CA GLU A 119 -6.45 10.16 -4.42
C GLU A 119 -7.78 10.08 -3.65
N ARG A 120 -8.88 9.71 -4.33
CA ARG A 120 -10.18 9.47 -3.68
C ARG A 120 -10.08 8.30 -2.69
N LEU A 121 -9.61 7.14 -3.14
CA LEU A 121 -9.47 5.96 -2.28
C LEU A 121 -8.51 6.22 -1.11
N PHE A 122 -7.43 6.96 -1.34
CA PHE A 122 -6.47 7.30 -0.30
C PHE A 122 -7.10 8.19 0.77
N ARG A 123 -7.89 9.20 0.37
CA ARG A 123 -8.65 10.05 1.28
C ARG A 123 -9.68 9.23 2.07
N ASP A 124 -10.46 8.40 1.40
CA ASP A 124 -11.59 7.70 2.03
C ASP A 124 -11.14 6.57 2.97
N LEU A 125 -10.00 5.92 2.68
CA LEU A 125 -9.56 4.71 3.37
C LEU A 125 -8.42 4.95 4.37
N ILE A 126 -7.63 6.01 4.22
CA ILE A 126 -6.38 6.21 4.99
C ILE A 126 -6.43 7.45 5.88
N LEU A 127 -6.84 8.60 5.34
CA LEU A 127 -6.86 9.90 6.05
C LEU A 127 -8.05 9.94 7.03
#